data_AF-A0AA39SP53-F1
#
_entry.id   AF-A0AA39SP53-F1
#
_cell.length_a   1.000
_cell.length_b   1.000
_cell.length_c   1.000
_cell.angle_alpha   90.00
_cell.angle_beta   90.00
_cell.angle_gamma   90.00
#
_symmetry.space_group_name_H-M   'P 1'
#
loop_
_entity.id
_entity.type
_entity.pdbx_description
1 polymer ?
#
loop_
_entity_poly.entity_id
_entity_poly.type
_entity_poly.pdbx_seq_one_letter_code
_entity_poly.pdbx_strand_id
1 'polypeptide(L)'
;MASCKRKCLLNNLRGLWMHTTQPCLSPQEGTYGLKQAPRAWYERLTQFLVDNNYTRGSVDKTLFIKRDNDELFIAQIYVDDIVFGSTNNTKSNNLLMSCLMNLR
;
A
#
# COMPACT_ATOMS: atom_id res chain seq x y z
N MET A 1 -11.06 0.93 20.09
CA MET A 1 -10.46 1.18 18.76
C MET A 1 -10.24 -0.17 18.09
N ALA A 2 -10.90 -0.45 16.97
CA ALA A 2 -10.61 -1.67 16.21
C ALA A 2 -9.31 -1.44 15.41
N SER A 3 -8.31 -2.30 15.61
CA SER A 3 -7.08 -2.27 14.81
C SER A 3 -7.30 -3.12 13.56
N CYS A 4 -7.22 -2.51 12.39
CA CYS A 4 -7.23 -3.23 11.12
C CYS A 4 -5.79 -3.68 10.82
N LYS A 5 -5.55 -5.00 10.75
CA LYS A 5 -4.24 -5.55 10.35
C LYS A 5 -4.20 -5.65 8.83
N ARG A 6 -3.18 -5.06 8.19
CA ARG A 6 -2.96 -5.18 6.74
C ARG A 6 -1.64 -5.89 6.47
N LYS A 7 -1.54 -6.62 5.37
CA LYS A 7 -0.34 -7.39 5.02
C LYS A 7 0.36 -6.75 3.83
N CYS A 8 1.67 -6.53 3.97
CA CYS A 8 2.55 -6.15 2.86
C CYS A 8 3.41 -7.35 2.47
N LEU A 9 3.50 -7.66 1.18
CA LEU A 9 4.36 -8.69 0.64
C LEU A 9 5.50 -8.02 -0.15
N LEU A 10 6.75 -8.38 0.18
CA LEU A 10 7.93 -7.98 -0.58
C LEU A 10 8.49 -9.18 -1.35
N ASN A 11 8.77 -8.99 -2.64
CA ASN A 11 9.56 -9.87 -3.51
C ASN A 11 9.41 -11.37 -3.19
N ASN A 12 8.23 -11.90 -3.47
CA ASN A 12 7.91 -13.32 -3.48
C ASN A 12 8.50 -14.10 -2.28
N LEU A 13 8.14 -13.71 -1.03
CA LEU A 13 7.94 -14.58 0.16
C LEU A 13 8.14 -13.86 1.52
N ARG A 14 8.59 -12.60 1.59
CA ARG A 14 8.69 -11.87 2.88
C ARG A 14 7.43 -11.06 3.16
N GLY A 15 6.56 -11.62 3.99
CA GLY A 15 5.37 -10.92 4.50
C GLY A 15 5.67 -10.09 5.73
N LEU A 16 5.34 -8.81 5.68
CA LEU A 16 5.38 -7.88 6.80
C LEU A 16 3.94 -7.53 7.19
N TRP A 17 3.62 -7.70 8.48
CA TRP A 17 2.32 -7.30 9.02
C TRP A 17 2.39 -5.85 9.46
N MET A 18 1.48 -5.04 8.93
CA MET A 18 1.28 -3.67 9.37
C MET A 18 0.17 -3.62 10.40
N HIS A 19 0.51 -3.09 11.57
CA HIS A 19 -0.48 -2.58 12.50
C HIS A 19 -0.72 -1.13 12.14
N THR A 20 -1.74 -0.85 11.32
CA THR A 20 -2.17 0.52 11.11
C THR A 20 -3.14 0.89 12.24
N THR A 21 -2.82 1.96 12.96
CA THR A 21 -3.77 2.69 13.80
C THR A 21 -4.48 3.74 12.95
N GLN A 22 -4.99 3.32 11.80
CA GLN A 22 -5.99 4.13 11.12
C GLN A 22 -7.16 4.31 12.09
N PRO A 23 -7.60 5.55 12.37
CA PRO A 23 -8.90 5.73 13.00
C PRO A 23 -9.91 5.20 11.99
N CYS A 24 -10.31 3.95 12.14
CA CYS A 24 -11.63 3.53 11.70
C CYS A 24 -12.57 4.49 12.41
N LEU A 25 -13.12 5.47 11.68
CA LEU A 25 -14.22 6.30 12.15
C LEU A 25 -15.20 5.33 12.82
N SER A 26 -15.34 5.48 14.14
CA SER A 26 -16.04 4.52 14.99
C SER A 26 -17.40 4.22 14.38
N PRO A 27 -17.83 2.95 14.31
CA PRO A 27 -19.18 2.62 13.89
C PRO A 27 -20.12 3.11 14.97
N GLN A 28 -20.75 4.27 14.77
CA GLN A 28 -22.08 4.45 15.31
C GLN A 28 -23.01 3.74 14.32
N GLU A 29 -23.50 2.58 14.73
CA GLU A 29 -24.76 2.00 14.28
C GLU A 29 -24.95 1.95 12.75
N GLY A 30 -24.52 0.85 12.11
CA GLY A 30 -24.97 0.48 10.77
C GLY A 30 -23.86 0.42 9.71
N THR A 31 -23.47 -0.80 9.34
CA THR A 31 -23.12 -1.34 8.00
C THR A 31 -22.40 -0.50 6.90
N TYR A 32 -21.98 0.74 7.13
CA TYR A 32 -21.41 1.65 6.12
C TYR A 32 -19.97 2.11 6.41
N GLY A 33 -19.48 2.01 7.65
CA GLY A 33 -18.11 2.44 8.03
C GLY A 33 -16.98 1.53 7.51
N LEU A 34 -17.29 0.25 7.26
CA LEU A 34 -16.32 -0.74 6.76
C LEU A 34 -15.90 -0.51 5.31
N LYS A 35 -16.69 0.22 4.51
CA LYS A 35 -16.30 0.62 3.14
C LYS A 35 -15.38 1.85 3.12
N GLN A 36 -15.46 2.70 4.15
CA GLN A 36 -14.64 3.91 4.21
C GLN A 36 -13.19 3.62 4.59
N ALA A 37 -12.93 2.67 5.49
CA ALA A 37 -11.55 2.33 5.91
C ALA A 37 -10.68 1.75 4.76
N PRO A 38 -11.16 0.82 3.91
CA PRO A 38 -10.44 0.37 2.72
C PRO A 38 -10.22 1.49 1.71
N ARG A 39 -11.21 2.37 1.53
CA ARG A 39 -11.13 3.50 0.58
C ARG A 39 -10.13 4.56 1.03
N ALA A 40 -10.17 4.98 2.29
CA ALA A 40 -9.25 5.96 2.84
C ALA A 40 -7.80 5.45 2.83
N TRP A 41 -7.58 4.16 3.08
CA TRP A 41 -6.27 3.53 2.91
C TRP A 41 -5.82 3.52 1.46
N TYR A 42 -6.68 3.10 0.53
CA TYR A 42 -6.35 3.07 -0.89
C TYR A 42 -5.99 4.47 -1.41
N GLU A 43 -6.74 5.50 -0.99
CA GLU A 43 -6.48 6.90 -1.36
C GLU A 43 -5.13 7.38 -0.81
N ARG A 44 -4.84 7.17 0.49
CA ARG A 44 -3.54 7.53 1.09
C ARG A 44 -2.37 6.81 0.41
N LEU A 45 -2.51 5.50 0.20
CA LEU A 45 -1.50 4.67 -0.44
C LEU A 45 -1.27 5.11 -1.90
N THR A 46 -2.34 5.40 -2.63
CA THR A 46 -2.26 5.94 -3.99
C THR A 46 -1.47 7.25 -3.99
N GLN A 47 -1.81 8.20 -3.10
CA GLN A 47 -1.10 9.48 -3.01
C GLN A 47 0.38 9.28 -2.72
N PHE A 48 0.71 8.47 -1.71
CA PHE A 48 2.10 8.13 -1.39
C PHE A 48 2.87 7.56 -2.60
N LEU A 49 2.26 6.63 -3.35
CA LEU A 49 2.90 6.05 -4.53
C LEU A 49 3.13 7.10 -5.61
N VAL A 50 2.14 7.96 -5.87
CA VAL A 50 2.26 9.04 -6.86
C VAL A 50 3.34 10.05 -6.45
N ASP A 51 3.38 10.46 -5.18
CA ASP A 51 4.40 11.36 -4.63
C ASP A 51 5.82 10.78 -4.74
N ASN A 52 5.94 9.45 -4.75
CA ASN A 52 7.19 8.72 -4.93
C ASN A 52 7.51 8.40 -6.40
N ASN A 53 6.87 9.08 -7.36
CA ASN A 53 7.05 8.92 -8.81
C ASN A 53 6.59 7.56 -9.36
N TYR A 54 5.61 6.91 -8.73
CA TYR A 54 4.92 5.79 -9.37
C TYR A 54 3.82 6.29 -10.31
N THR A 55 3.74 5.64 -11.46
CA THR A 55 2.68 5.83 -12.44
C THR A 55 1.65 4.73 -12.33
N ARG A 56 0.37 5.08 -12.46
CA ARG A 56 -0.72 4.09 -12.44
C ARG A 56 -0.74 3.33 -13.76
N GLY A 57 -0.97 2.03 -13.71
CA GLY A 57 -1.14 1.18 -14.87
C GLY A 57 -2.32 1.66 -15.73
N SER A 58 -2.14 1.66 -17.05
CA SER A 58 -3.17 2.11 -18.00
C SER A 58 -4.37 1.15 -18.05
N VAL A 59 -4.11 -0.15 -18.00
CA VAL A 59 -5.14 -1.21 -18.04
C VAL A 59 -5.61 -1.57 -16.64
N ASP A 60 -4.68 -1.69 -15.69
CA ASP A 60 -4.96 -2.05 -14.30
C ASP A 60 -4.67 -0.87 -13.36
N LYS A 61 -5.73 -0.28 -12.79
CA LYS A 61 -5.64 0.85 -11.85
C LYS A 61 -5.09 0.47 -10.47
N THR A 62 -4.96 -0.83 -10.21
CA THR A 62 -4.37 -1.37 -8.98
C THR A 62 -2.86 -1.60 -9.10
N LEU A 63 -2.34 -1.57 -10.32
CA LEU A 63 -0.93 -1.71 -10.64
C LEU A 63 -0.27 -0.33 -10.71
N PHE A 64 0.87 -0.20 -10.05
CA PHE A 64 1.70 0.99 -10.06
C PHE A 64 3.10 0.61 -10.51
N ILE A 65 3.65 1.39 -11.43
CA ILE A 65 4.95 1.13 -12.05
C ILE A 65 5.80 2.39 -11.92
N LYS A 66 7.01 2.22 -11.42
CA LYS A 66 8.06 3.24 -11.45
C LYS A 66 9.27 2.66 -12.15
N ARG A 67 9.82 3.42 -13.09
CA ARG A 67 11.10 3.12 -13.74
C ARG A 67 12.08 4.19 -13.32
N ASP A 68 13.16 3.78 -12.70
CA ASP A 68 14.24 4.66 -12.30
C ASP A 68 15.55 4.11 -12.85
N ASN A 69 16.04 4.72 -13.92
CA ASN A 69 17.17 4.23 -14.72
C ASN A 69 16.93 2.76 -15.18
N ASP A 70 17.80 1.83 -14.79
CA ASP A 70 17.69 0.38 -15.09
C ASP A 70 16.87 -0.40 -14.04
N GLU A 71 16.27 0.28 -13.06
CA GLU A 71 15.48 -0.37 -12.03
C GLU A 71 13.97 -0.24 -12.27
N LEU A 72 13.31 -1.40 -12.20
CA LEU A 72 11.86 -1.50 -12.28
C LEU A 72 11.31 -1.70 -10.87
N PHE A 73 10.35 -0.86 -10.50
CA PHE A 73 9.58 -1.00 -9.27
C PHE A 73 8.11 -1.19 -9.63
N ILE A 74 7.49 -2.17 -9.00
CA ILE A 74 6.09 -2.53 -9.19
C ILE A 74 5.43 -2.53 -7.82
N ALA A 75 4.26 -1.91 -7.70
CA ALA A 75 3.39 -2.08 -6.55
C ALA A 75 2.01 -2.49 -7.05
N GLN A 76 1.48 -3.61 -6.54
CA GLN A 76 0.15 -4.09 -6.90
C GLN A 76 -0.71 -4.17 -5.64
N ILE A 77 -1.86 -3.51 -5.70
CA ILE A 77 -2.79 -3.42 -4.57
C ILE A 77 -3.95 -4.39 -4.79
N TYR A 78 -4.18 -5.31 -3.85
CA TYR A 78 -5.28 -6.25 -3.92
C TYR A 78 -6.07 -6.22 -2.61
N VAL A 79 -7.19 -5.49 -2.61
CA VAL A 79 -8.12 -5.31 -1.48
C VAL A 79 -7.42 -4.85 -0.19
N ASP A 80 -6.92 -5.79 0.62
CA ASP A 80 -6.29 -5.56 1.91
C ASP A 80 -4.76 -5.79 1.89
N ASP A 81 -4.25 -6.29 0.77
CA ASP A 81 -2.85 -6.63 0.57
C ASP A 81 -2.19 -5.70 -0.45
N ILE A 82 -0.90 -5.45 -0.25
CA ILE A 82 -0.04 -4.82 -1.26
C ILE A 82 1.19 -5.68 -1.50
N VAL A 83 1.52 -5.85 -2.78
CA VAL A 83 2.71 -6.56 -3.23
C VAL A 83 3.68 -5.56 -3.83
N PHE A 84 4.90 -5.50 -3.30
CA PHE A 84 6.00 -4.73 -3.87
C PHE A 84 6.98 -5.65 -4.59
N GLY A 85 7.23 -5.32 -5.85
CA GLY A 85 8.22 -5.93 -6.73
C GLY A 85 9.34 -4.94 -7.05
N SER A 86 10.60 -5.39 -7.03
CA SER A 86 11.71 -4.61 -7.60
C SER A 86 12.86 -5.48 -8.08
N THR A 87 13.58 -5.01 -9.09
CA THR A 87 14.85 -5.60 -9.53
C THR A 87 16.01 -5.34 -8.55
N ASN A 88 15.92 -4.32 -7.69
CA ASN A 88 16.92 -4.01 -6.66
C ASN A 88 16.34 -4.11 -5.24
N ASN A 89 16.69 -5.20 -4.54
CA ASN A 89 16.20 -5.50 -3.19
C ASN A 89 16.53 -4.42 -2.14
N THR A 90 17.63 -3.68 -2.30
CA THR A 90 18.08 -2.71 -1.29
C THR A 90 17.22 -1.45 -1.30
N LYS A 91 16.95 -0.92 -2.50
CA LYS A 91 16.12 0.30 -2.66
C LYS A 91 14.64 0.03 -2.38
N SER A 92 14.15 -1.16 -2.74
CA SER A 92 12.77 -1.55 -2.44
C SER A 92 12.49 -1.65 -0.94
N ASN A 93 13.46 -2.08 -0.13
CA ASN A 93 13.31 -2.14 1.31
C ASN A 93 13.16 -0.75 1.94
N ASN A 94 13.93 0.25 1.49
CA ASN A 94 13.81 1.62 2.00
C ASN A 94 12.46 2.24 1.63
N LEU A 95 12.01 2.04 0.39
CA LEU A 95 10.68 2.48 -0.06
C LEU A 95 9.57 1.80 0.73
N LEU A 96 9.69 0.50 0.97
CA LEU A 96 8.77 -0.25 1.81
C LEU A 96 8.72 0.38 3.19
N MET A 97 9.85 0.55 3.88
CA MET A 97 9.89 1.14 5.22
C MET A 97 9.29 2.55 5.26
N SER A 98 9.52 3.37 4.23
CA SER A 98 8.92 4.69 4.10
C SER A 98 7.39 4.63 3.93
N CYS A 99 6.90 3.72 3.08
CA CYS A 99 5.48 3.44 2.89
C CYS A 99 4.84 2.96 4.21
N LEU A 100 5.53 2.06 4.92
CA LEU A 100 5.08 1.52 6.20
C LEU A 100 4.90 2.61 7.25
N MET A 101 5.82 3.59 7.29
CA MET A 101 5.76 4.72 8.22
C MET A 101 4.69 5.74 7.83
N ASN A 102 4.46 5.98 6.53
CA ASN A 102 3.44 6.93 6.07
C ASN A 102 2.00 6.43 6.31
N LEU A 103 1.80 5.11 6.33
CA LEU A 103 0.50 4.47 6.55
C LEU A 103 0.19 4.20 8.04
N ARG A 104 1.10 4.53 8.96
CA ARG A 104 0.89 4.46 10.41
C ARG A 104 0.01 5.60 10.89
#